data_AF-A0A976CSX5-F1
#
_entry.id   AF-A0A976CSX5-F1
#
_cell.length_a   1.000
_cell.length_b   1.000
_cell.length_c   1.000
_cell.angle_alpha   90.00
_cell.angle_beta   90.00
_cell.angle_gamma   90.00
#
_symmetry.space_group_name_H-M   'P 1'
#
loop_
_entity.id
_entity.type
_entity.pdbx_description
1 polymer ?
#
loop_
_entity_poly.entity_id
_entity_poly.type
_entity_poly.pdbx_seq_one_letter_code
_entity_poly.pdbx_strand_id
1 'polypeptide(L)'
;MPQLDGLRAVAMMGVVYHHWFPADWRWHAPTEAGLFLFFLLSGFLMTQGLLREVEVDSTGQILRRFHLKRLQRIYPAYYVALALGALLGIKEIWHSPWVWLVNGQNFLIQQCGYWPPGAAHFWTLAVEQQYYLFWPLLILWVPRRALPVTLLLLALSAPVFRAYAASQSWWSVDLLPWSVIDQFALGSLWAYAMHHCGKISRRWLDAVGLIALLGYAWLYGSWELGHAVPHWCHWQQTFLAIVFLVLISRASLGQCGWFSAVVWHLSFSQSCAARGREDLLVFVG
;
A
#
# COMPACT_ATOMS: atom_id res chain seq x y z
N MET A 1 7.54 -13.03 3.47
CA MET A 1 8.59 -12.55 4.40
C MET A 1 7.86 -12.09 5.65
N PRO A 2 7.96 -12.81 6.78
CA PRO A 2 7.21 -12.51 8.01
C PRO A 2 7.34 -11.05 8.47
N GLN A 3 8.50 -10.43 8.23
CA GLN A 3 8.79 -9.04 8.56
C GLN A 3 7.84 -8.04 7.85
N LEU A 4 7.42 -8.35 6.62
CA LEU A 4 6.48 -7.51 5.86
C LEU A 4 5.02 -7.74 6.28
N ASP A 5 4.73 -8.89 6.89
CA ASP A 5 3.42 -9.18 7.48
C ASP A 5 3.25 -8.41 8.80
N GLY A 6 4.30 -8.33 9.62
CA GLY A 6 4.33 -7.47 10.80
C GLY A 6 4.16 -5.98 10.47
N LEU A 7 4.80 -5.49 9.40
CA LEU A 7 4.64 -4.10 8.97
C LEU A 7 3.21 -3.79 8.48
N ARG A 8 2.55 -4.75 7.82
CA ARG A 8 1.13 -4.64 7.45
C ARG A 8 0.21 -4.63 8.68
N ALA A 9 0.53 -5.43 9.70
CA ALA A 9 -0.23 -5.40 10.95
C ALA A 9 -0.13 -4.03 11.65
N VAL A 10 1.06 -3.45 11.73
CA VAL A 10 1.28 -2.11 12.29
C VAL A 10 0.51 -1.05 11.51
N ALA A 11 0.58 -1.10 10.17
CA ALA A 11 -0.20 -0.22 9.30
C ALA A 11 -1.71 -0.31 9.58
N MET A 12 -2.25 -1.52 9.68
CA MET A 12 -3.67 -1.76 9.95
C MET A 12 -4.10 -1.28 11.34
N MET A 13 -3.25 -1.47 12.37
CA MET A 13 -3.52 -0.96 13.71
C MET A 13 -3.59 0.56 13.75
N GLY A 14 -2.75 1.26 12.98
CA GLY A 14 -2.84 2.72 12.83
C GLY A 14 -4.18 3.20 12.27
N VAL A 15 -4.73 2.47 11.29
CA VAL A 15 -6.04 2.76 10.70
C VAL A 15 -7.17 2.55 11.72
N VAL A 16 -7.13 1.43 12.47
CA VAL A 16 -8.11 1.14 13.54
C VAL A 16 -8.06 2.20 14.63
N TYR A 17 -6.86 2.58 15.07
CA TYR A 17 -6.65 3.64 16.06
C TYR A 17 -7.34 4.94 15.62
N HIS A 18 -7.13 5.37 14.37
CA HIS A 18 -7.71 6.61 13.86
C HIS A 18 -9.24 6.59 13.76
N HIS A 19 -9.83 5.45 13.40
CA HIS A 19 -11.27 5.39 13.13
C HIS A 19 -12.11 5.12 14.38
N TRP A 20 -11.56 4.36 15.35
CA TRP A 20 -12.35 3.81 16.46
C TRP A 20 -12.00 4.36 17.84
N PHE A 21 -10.88 5.08 18.00
CA PHE A 21 -10.58 5.75 19.28
C PHE A 21 -11.29 7.10 19.37
N PRO A 22 -11.68 7.56 20.58
CA PRO A 22 -12.24 8.91 20.78
C PRO A 22 -11.30 9.99 20.24
N ALA A 23 -11.86 11.05 19.65
CA ALA A 23 -11.08 12.14 19.05
C ALA A 23 -10.08 12.76 20.04
N ASP A 24 -10.48 12.92 21.30
CA ASP A 24 -9.65 13.48 22.37
C ASP A 24 -8.44 12.61 22.73
N TRP A 25 -8.46 11.33 22.34
CA TRP A 25 -7.39 10.36 22.59
C TRP A 25 -6.52 10.14 21.36
N ARG A 26 -6.89 10.75 20.21
CA ARG A 26 -6.12 10.69 18.98
C ARG A 26 -4.99 11.69 19.06
N TRP A 27 -3.77 11.20 18.92
CA TRP A 27 -2.63 12.05 18.67
C TRP A 27 -2.77 12.60 17.25
N HIS A 28 -2.35 13.85 17.00
CA HIS A 28 -2.26 14.46 15.67
C HIS A 28 -1.13 13.82 14.82
N ALA A 29 -1.13 12.49 14.75
CA ALA A 29 -0.27 11.74 13.88
C ALA A 29 -0.98 11.57 12.52
N PRO A 30 -0.24 11.56 11.40
CA PRO A 30 -0.81 11.32 10.08
C PRO A 30 -1.14 9.84 9.95
N THR A 31 -2.26 9.40 10.51
CA THR A 31 -2.71 8.00 10.58
C THR A 31 -2.94 7.38 9.19
N GLU A 32 -3.23 8.21 8.17
CA GLU A 32 -3.25 7.84 6.76
C GLU A 32 -1.91 7.26 6.25
N ALA A 33 -0.81 7.54 6.96
CA ALA A 33 0.49 6.89 6.74
C ALA A 33 0.40 5.36 6.69
N GLY A 34 -0.40 4.77 7.59
CA GLY A 34 -0.59 3.32 7.64
C GLY A 34 -1.22 2.79 6.34
N LEU A 35 -2.22 3.50 5.83
CA LEU A 35 -2.87 3.16 4.56
C LEU A 35 -1.88 3.21 3.39
N PHE A 36 -1.08 4.27 3.31
CA PHE A 36 -0.13 4.43 2.19
C PHE A 36 0.97 3.37 2.22
N LEU A 37 1.43 3.01 3.42
CA LEU A 37 2.33 1.90 3.63
C LEU A 37 1.71 0.57 3.20
N PHE A 38 0.43 0.35 3.51
CA PHE A 38 -0.32 -0.84 3.10
C PHE A 38 -0.43 -0.97 1.58
N PHE A 39 -0.81 0.09 0.85
CA PHE A 39 -0.89 0.07 -0.61
C PHE A 39 0.49 -0.11 -1.27
N LEU A 40 1.53 0.51 -0.73
CA LEU A 40 2.88 0.32 -1.22
C LEU A 40 3.39 -1.11 -1.03
N LEU A 41 3.17 -1.70 0.15
CA LEU A 41 3.49 -3.11 0.40
C LEU A 41 2.73 -4.06 -0.52
N SER A 42 1.46 -3.74 -0.78
CA SER A 42 0.60 -4.50 -1.68
C SER A 42 1.20 -4.52 -3.09
N GLY A 43 1.57 -3.36 -3.64
CA GLY A 43 2.22 -3.29 -4.96
C GLY A 43 3.56 -4.03 -5.02
N PHE A 44 4.39 -3.90 -3.98
CA PHE A 44 5.66 -4.61 -3.88
C PHE A 44 5.49 -6.13 -3.90
N LEU A 45 4.67 -6.67 -3.01
CA LEU A 45 4.52 -8.11 -2.84
C LEU A 45 3.82 -8.78 -4.02
N MET A 46 2.82 -8.10 -4.59
CA MET A 46 2.13 -8.62 -5.77
C MET A 46 3.05 -8.70 -6.97
N THR A 47 3.76 -7.61 -7.26
CA THR A 47 4.68 -7.56 -8.40
C THR A 47 5.82 -8.56 -8.20
N GLN A 48 6.36 -8.68 -6.98
CA GLN A 48 7.40 -9.68 -6.68
C GLN A 48 6.91 -11.12 -6.91
N GLY A 49 5.68 -11.44 -6.48
CA GLY A 49 5.09 -12.77 -6.71
C GLY A 49 4.86 -13.04 -8.20
N LEU A 50 4.28 -12.08 -8.92
CA LEU A 50 4.00 -12.20 -10.35
C LEU A 50 5.29 -12.37 -11.16
N LEU A 51 6.32 -11.55 -10.92
CA LEU A 51 7.59 -11.63 -11.66
C LEU A 51 8.25 -13.00 -11.51
N ARG A 52 8.17 -13.63 -10.32
CA ARG A 52 8.66 -15.00 -10.10
C ARG A 52 7.85 -16.06 -10.84
N GLU A 53 6.52 -15.90 -10.93
CA GLU A 53 5.65 -16.87 -11.60
C GLU A 53 5.80 -16.82 -13.13
N VAL A 54 6.10 -15.65 -13.71
CA VAL A 54 6.27 -15.47 -15.17
C VAL A 54 7.43 -16.28 -15.73
N GLU A 55 8.39 -16.68 -14.90
CA GLU A 55 9.52 -17.49 -15.33
C GLU A 55 9.15 -18.97 -15.54
N VAL A 56 8.03 -19.42 -14.97
CA VAL A 56 7.69 -20.85 -14.85
C VAL A 56 6.35 -21.18 -15.50
N ASP A 57 5.35 -20.30 -15.39
CA ASP A 57 3.97 -20.60 -15.75
C ASP A 57 3.45 -19.72 -16.90
N SER A 58 2.41 -20.21 -17.60
CA SER A 58 1.72 -19.41 -18.62
C SER A 58 0.91 -18.27 -18.02
N THR A 59 0.79 -17.15 -18.72
CA THR A 59 0.01 -15.96 -18.29
C THR A 59 -1.40 -16.32 -17.80
N GLY A 60 -2.11 -17.21 -18.50
CA GLY A 60 -3.46 -17.62 -18.11
C GLY A 60 -3.51 -18.39 -16.78
N GLN A 61 -2.54 -19.27 -16.52
CA GLN A 61 -2.45 -20.01 -15.25
C GLN A 61 -2.10 -19.09 -14.08
N ILE A 62 -1.17 -18.16 -14.29
CA ILE A 62 -0.78 -17.13 -13.30
C ILE A 62 -2.01 -16.31 -12.91
N LEU A 63 -2.75 -15.77 -13.89
CA LEU A 63 -3.95 -14.97 -13.64
C LEU A 63 -5.01 -15.77 -12.88
N ARG A 64 -5.33 -16.98 -13.34
CA ARG A 64 -6.32 -17.84 -12.68
C ARG A 64 -5.97 -18.07 -11.21
N ARG A 65 -4.72 -18.48 -10.94
CA ARG A 65 -4.25 -18.74 -9.57
C ARG A 65 -4.21 -17.47 -8.72
N PHE A 66 -3.78 -16.35 -9.31
CA PHE A 66 -3.72 -15.05 -8.64
C PHE A 66 -5.10 -14.57 -8.17
N HIS A 67 -6.10 -14.63 -9.05
CA HIS A 67 -7.46 -14.19 -8.74
C HIS A 67 -8.16 -15.18 -7.80
N LEU A 68 -8.07 -16.50 -8.03
CA LEU A 68 -8.72 -17.49 -7.17
C LEU A 68 -8.25 -17.41 -5.71
N LYS A 69 -6.94 -17.29 -5.47
CA LYS A 69 -6.38 -17.15 -4.11
C LYS A 69 -6.93 -15.92 -3.38
N ARG A 70 -7.13 -14.80 -4.09
CA ARG A 70 -7.63 -13.55 -3.49
C ARG A 70 -9.12 -13.59 -3.27
N LEU A 71 -9.87 -14.10 -4.23
CA LEU A 71 -11.31 -14.32 -4.09
C LEU A 71 -11.60 -15.17 -2.85
N GLN A 72 -10.93 -16.31 -2.70
CA GLN A 72 -11.11 -17.21 -1.55
C GLN A 72 -10.71 -16.60 -0.21
N ARG A 73 -9.73 -15.69 -0.20
CA ARG A 73 -9.25 -15.04 1.03
C ARG A 73 -10.11 -13.86 1.47
N ILE A 74 -10.59 -13.05 0.53
CA ILE A 74 -11.14 -11.71 0.82
C ILE A 74 -12.66 -11.69 0.73
N TYR A 75 -13.23 -12.28 -0.33
CA TYR A 75 -14.66 -12.16 -0.63
C TYR A 75 -15.55 -12.81 0.43
N PRO A 76 -15.22 -13.98 1.02
CA PRO A 76 -16.07 -14.58 2.06
C PRO A 76 -16.26 -13.66 3.27
N ALA A 77 -15.16 -13.15 3.83
CA ALA A 77 -15.22 -12.25 4.98
C ALA A 77 -15.93 -10.93 4.63
N TYR A 78 -15.67 -10.39 3.44
CA TYR A 78 -16.32 -9.17 2.96
C TYR A 78 -17.84 -9.32 2.85
N TYR A 79 -18.32 -10.38 2.19
CA TYR A 79 -19.77 -10.59 2.03
C TYR A 79 -20.47 -10.94 3.34
N VAL A 80 -19.81 -11.67 4.25
CA VAL A 80 -20.33 -11.87 5.62
C VAL A 80 -20.48 -10.53 6.33
N ALA A 81 -19.47 -9.66 6.26
CA ALA A 81 -19.55 -8.33 6.87
C ALA A 81 -20.65 -7.45 6.25
N LEU A 82 -20.83 -7.49 4.94
CA LEU A 82 -21.94 -6.80 4.26
C LEU A 82 -23.30 -7.34 4.68
N ALA A 83 -23.45 -8.67 4.77
CA ALA A 83 -24.69 -9.30 5.22
C ALA A 83 -25.03 -8.91 6.66
N LEU A 84 -24.05 -8.93 7.56
CA LEU A 84 -24.21 -8.47 8.94
C LEU A 84 -24.58 -6.98 8.99
N GLY A 85 -23.90 -6.14 8.21
CA GLY A 85 -24.23 -4.72 8.11
C GLY A 85 -25.66 -4.48 7.62
N ALA A 86 -26.11 -5.24 6.63
CA ALA A 86 -27.48 -5.19 6.13
C ALA A 86 -28.49 -5.60 7.21
N LEU A 87 -28.22 -6.68 7.96
CA LEU A 87 -29.05 -7.15 9.08
C LEU A 87 -29.12 -6.13 10.22
N LEU A 88 -28.03 -5.40 10.48
CA LEU A 88 -27.96 -4.33 11.47
C LEU A 88 -28.60 -3.02 10.99
N GLY A 89 -29.15 -2.98 9.78
CA GLY A 89 -29.88 -1.82 9.26
C GLY A 89 -28.99 -0.68 8.76
N ILE A 90 -27.73 -0.96 8.36
CA ILE A 90 -26.86 0.03 7.72
C ILE A 90 -27.48 0.46 6.39
N LYS A 91 -28.03 1.68 6.36
CA LYS A 91 -28.84 2.21 5.25
C LYS A 91 -28.08 2.27 3.95
N GLU A 92 -26.79 2.57 4.01
CA GLU A 92 -25.90 2.68 2.86
C GLU A 92 -25.87 1.41 2.01
N ILE A 93 -25.92 0.24 2.66
CA ILE A 93 -25.90 -1.07 1.99
C ILE A 93 -27.24 -1.30 1.25
N TRP A 94 -28.36 -0.93 1.87
CA TRP A 94 -29.69 -1.10 1.30
C TRP A 94 -30.03 -0.08 0.20
N HIS A 95 -29.54 1.15 0.30
CA HIS A 95 -29.80 2.18 -0.71
C HIS A 95 -29.09 1.90 -2.03
N SER A 96 -27.92 1.24 -2.02
CA SER A 96 -27.13 0.99 -3.23
C SER A 96 -26.42 -0.36 -3.17
N PRO A 97 -27.15 -1.49 -3.03
CA PRO A 97 -26.55 -2.80 -2.77
C PRO A 97 -25.59 -3.24 -3.86
N TRP A 98 -25.92 -2.95 -5.13
CA TRP A 98 -25.07 -3.27 -6.28
C TRP A 98 -23.68 -2.65 -6.19
N VAL A 99 -23.59 -1.42 -5.69
CA VAL A 99 -22.30 -0.72 -5.53
C VAL A 99 -21.39 -1.47 -4.56
N TRP A 100 -21.93 -1.94 -3.43
CA TRP A 100 -21.16 -2.72 -2.46
C TRP A 100 -20.82 -4.11 -2.99
N LEU A 101 -21.74 -4.78 -3.68
CA LEU A 101 -21.51 -6.12 -4.23
C LEU A 101 -20.36 -6.15 -5.26
N VAL A 102 -20.19 -5.07 -6.04
CA VAL A 102 -19.13 -4.94 -7.05
C VAL A 102 -17.91 -4.13 -6.58
N ASN A 103 -17.86 -3.77 -5.30
CA ASN A 103 -16.77 -2.99 -4.72
C ASN A 103 -16.56 -1.60 -5.38
N GLY A 104 -17.67 -0.88 -5.65
CA GLY A 104 -17.69 0.45 -6.24
C GLY A 104 -17.91 1.60 -5.23
N GLN A 105 -17.92 1.32 -3.94
CA GLN A 105 -18.31 2.29 -2.90
C GLN A 105 -17.45 3.55 -2.85
N ASN A 106 -16.17 3.48 -3.22
CA ASN A 106 -15.29 4.65 -3.26
C ASN A 106 -15.74 5.70 -4.28
N PHE A 107 -16.31 5.27 -5.41
CA PHE A 107 -16.91 6.19 -6.40
C PHE A 107 -18.23 6.77 -5.88
N LEU A 108 -19.05 5.99 -5.17
CA LEU A 108 -20.28 6.48 -4.56
C LEU A 108 -19.99 7.53 -3.48
N ILE A 109 -19.02 7.28 -2.61
CA ILE A 109 -18.61 8.24 -1.57
C ILE A 109 -18.13 9.56 -2.21
N GLN A 110 -17.36 9.47 -3.31
CA GLN A 110 -16.96 10.65 -4.07
C GLN A 110 -18.17 11.43 -4.60
N GLN A 111 -19.13 10.74 -5.22
CA GLN A 111 -20.32 11.36 -5.79
C GLN A 111 -21.24 11.98 -4.73
N CYS A 112 -21.36 11.33 -3.57
CA CYS A 112 -22.14 11.86 -2.45
C CYS A 112 -21.51 13.10 -1.80
N GLY A 113 -20.19 13.26 -1.88
CA GLY A 113 -19.48 14.42 -1.33
C GLY A 113 -19.45 14.47 0.21
N TYR A 114 -19.70 13.35 0.88
CA TYR A 114 -19.55 13.19 2.33
C TYR A 114 -19.15 11.74 2.65
N TRP A 115 -18.65 11.50 3.86
CA TRP A 115 -18.29 10.16 4.34
C TRP A 115 -19.47 9.49 5.08
N PRO A 116 -20.09 8.44 4.52
CA PRO A 116 -21.15 7.73 5.23
C PRO A 116 -20.61 7.01 6.48
N PRO A 117 -21.28 7.08 7.64
CA PRO A 117 -20.75 6.55 8.89
C PRO A 117 -20.74 5.02 8.97
N GLY A 118 -21.62 4.32 8.24
CA GLY A 118 -21.78 2.88 8.38
C GLY A 118 -20.71 2.07 7.65
N ALA A 119 -20.86 1.93 6.34
CA ALA A 119 -20.04 1.01 5.53
C ALA A 119 -18.87 1.68 4.79
N ALA A 120 -18.69 3.01 4.90
CA ALA A 120 -17.71 3.72 4.07
C ALA A 120 -16.26 3.28 4.27
N HIS A 121 -15.91 2.75 5.44
CA HIS A 121 -14.58 2.22 5.75
C HIS A 121 -14.12 1.10 4.79
N PHE A 122 -15.04 0.44 4.05
CA PHE A 122 -14.68 -0.51 3.00
C PHE A 122 -14.12 0.13 1.72
N TRP A 123 -14.02 1.46 1.61
CA TRP A 123 -13.48 2.12 0.42
C TRP A 123 -12.04 1.67 0.08
N THR A 124 -11.19 1.45 1.10
CA THR A 124 -9.81 0.99 0.91
C THR A 124 -9.77 -0.39 0.27
N LEU A 125 -10.68 -1.26 0.73
CA LEU A 125 -10.84 -2.60 0.19
C LEU A 125 -11.34 -2.55 -1.26
N ALA A 126 -12.24 -1.62 -1.60
CA ALA A 126 -12.66 -1.44 -3.00
C ALA A 126 -11.49 -1.06 -3.90
N VAL A 127 -10.69 -0.08 -3.50
CA VAL A 127 -9.49 0.34 -4.23
C VAL A 127 -8.53 -0.84 -4.41
N GLU A 128 -8.28 -1.60 -3.35
CA GLU A 128 -7.40 -2.76 -3.39
C GLU A 128 -7.93 -3.87 -4.34
N GLN A 129 -9.23 -4.12 -4.37
CA GLN A 129 -9.82 -5.10 -5.28
C GLN A 129 -9.81 -4.66 -6.74
N GLN A 130 -10.11 -3.38 -7.00
CA GLN A 130 -10.00 -2.77 -8.34
C GLN A 130 -8.56 -2.90 -8.85
N TYR A 131 -7.59 -2.69 -7.96
CA TYR A 131 -6.19 -2.92 -8.24
C TYR A 131 -5.87 -4.39 -8.54
N TYR A 132 -6.40 -5.35 -7.77
CA TYR A 132 -6.19 -6.78 -8.04
C TYR A 132 -6.68 -7.23 -9.40
N LEU A 133 -7.69 -6.55 -9.96
CA LEU A 133 -8.17 -6.84 -11.31
C LEU A 133 -7.18 -6.36 -12.37
N PHE A 134 -6.70 -5.13 -12.24
CA PHE A 134 -5.90 -4.46 -13.28
C PHE A 134 -4.41 -4.78 -13.20
N TRP A 135 -3.83 -4.82 -12.00
CA TRP A 135 -2.38 -4.88 -11.84
C TRP A 135 -1.70 -6.13 -12.37
N PRO A 136 -2.21 -7.37 -12.21
CA PRO A 136 -1.55 -8.51 -12.79
C PRO A 136 -1.53 -8.43 -14.32
N LEU A 137 -2.56 -7.85 -14.95
CA LEU A 137 -2.57 -7.62 -16.40
C LEU A 137 -1.48 -6.62 -16.80
N LEU A 138 -1.33 -5.51 -16.06
CA LEU A 138 -0.26 -4.55 -16.28
C LEU A 138 1.12 -5.23 -16.24
N ILE A 139 1.42 -5.98 -15.18
CA ILE A 139 2.73 -6.62 -15.00
C ILE A 139 3.00 -7.70 -16.06
N LEU A 140 1.97 -8.44 -16.49
CA LEU A 140 2.10 -9.56 -17.41
C LEU A 140 2.12 -9.16 -18.89
N TRP A 141 1.44 -8.06 -19.25
CA TRP A 141 1.30 -7.64 -20.64
C TRP A 141 2.22 -6.50 -21.04
N VAL A 142 2.65 -5.65 -20.10
CA VAL A 142 3.64 -4.61 -20.40
C VAL A 142 5.00 -5.28 -20.64
N PRO A 143 5.69 -5.01 -21.76
CA PRO A 143 7.01 -5.58 -22.02
C PRO A 143 7.98 -5.25 -20.89
N ARG A 144 8.79 -6.23 -20.47
CA ARG A 144 9.72 -6.09 -19.31
C ARG A 144 10.59 -4.82 -19.39
N ARG A 145 11.06 -4.45 -20.59
CA ARG A 145 11.89 -3.25 -20.81
C ARG A 145 11.12 -1.94 -20.62
N ALA A 146 9.82 -1.92 -20.87
CA ALA A 146 8.96 -0.75 -20.73
C ALA A 146 8.36 -0.64 -19.32
N LEU A 147 8.23 -1.76 -18.60
CA LEU A 147 7.61 -1.83 -17.28
C LEU A 147 8.13 -0.78 -16.27
N PRO A 148 9.45 -0.56 -16.07
CA PRO A 148 9.90 0.46 -15.10
C PRO A 148 9.48 1.87 -15.50
N VAL A 149 9.46 2.19 -16.80
CA VAL A 149 8.99 3.49 -17.30
C VAL A 149 7.48 3.62 -17.10
N THR A 150 6.71 2.59 -17.42
CA THR A 150 5.26 2.57 -17.18
C THR A 150 4.95 2.77 -15.70
N LEU A 151 5.62 2.06 -14.79
CA LEU A 151 5.43 2.22 -13.34
C LEU A 151 5.82 3.62 -12.87
N LEU A 152 6.91 4.19 -13.39
CA LEU A 152 7.30 5.56 -13.07
C LEU A 152 6.25 6.58 -13.54
N LEU A 153 5.74 6.43 -14.76
CA LEU A 153 4.69 7.31 -15.30
C LEU A 153 3.39 7.19 -14.49
N LEU A 154 2.99 5.98 -14.09
CA LEU A 154 1.86 5.78 -13.19
C LEU A 154 2.10 6.47 -11.84
N ALA A 155 3.30 6.36 -11.27
CA ALA A 155 3.63 7.03 -10.02
C ALA A 155 3.59 8.56 -10.13
N LEU A 156 4.05 9.12 -11.24
CA LEU A 156 4.00 10.57 -11.47
C LEU A 156 2.58 11.05 -11.82
N SER A 157 1.70 10.17 -12.30
CA SER A 157 0.32 10.54 -12.64
C SER A 157 -0.55 10.83 -11.40
N ALA A 158 -0.27 10.19 -10.27
CA ALA A 158 -1.07 10.34 -9.05
C ALA A 158 -1.07 11.78 -8.48
N PRO A 159 0.07 12.47 -8.26
CA PRO A 159 0.06 13.85 -7.77
C PRO A 159 -0.61 14.82 -8.75
N VAL A 160 -0.49 14.57 -10.06
CA VAL A 160 -1.19 15.36 -11.10
C VAL A 160 -2.70 15.15 -11.00
N PHE A 161 -3.14 13.89 -10.87
CA PHE A 161 -4.54 13.57 -10.68
C PHE A 161 -5.07 14.17 -9.38
N ARG A 162 -4.34 14.09 -8.27
CA ARG A 162 -4.72 14.69 -6.98
C ARG A 162 -4.87 16.21 -7.08
N ALA A 163 -4.01 16.90 -7.84
CA ALA A 163 -4.15 18.34 -8.07
C ALA A 163 -5.42 18.69 -8.86
N TYR A 164 -5.73 17.92 -9.90
CA TYR A 164 -6.98 18.06 -10.63
C TYR A 164 -8.20 17.73 -9.76
N ALA A 165 -8.14 16.61 -9.03
CA ALA A 165 -9.19 16.10 -8.16
C ALA A 165 -9.54 17.10 -7.05
N ALA A 166 -8.54 17.73 -6.44
CA ALA A 166 -8.73 18.77 -5.43
C ALA A 166 -9.49 20.00 -5.95
N SER A 167 -9.40 20.31 -7.26
CA SER A 167 -10.19 21.39 -7.88
C SER A 167 -11.68 21.06 -7.98
N GLN A 168 -12.04 19.78 -7.95
CA GLN A 168 -13.42 19.31 -8.06
C GLN A 168 -14.01 19.04 -6.67
N SER A 169 -13.30 18.26 -5.85
CA SER A 169 -13.75 17.84 -4.53
C SER A 169 -12.57 17.26 -3.74
N TRP A 170 -12.33 17.79 -2.54
CA TRP A 170 -11.25 17.28 -1.67
C TRP A 170 -11.39 15.78 -1.36
N TRP A 171 -12.62 15.25 -1.34
CA TRP A 171 -12.90 13.82 -1.15
C TRP A 171 -12.25 12.94 -2.22
N SER A 172 -12.10 13.44 -3.44
CA SER A 172 -11.52 12.67 -4.55
C SER A 172 -10.00 12.52 -4.48
N VAL A 173 -9.34 13.29 -3.61
CA VAL A 173 -7.87 13.29 -3.45
C VAL A 173 -7.38 11.96 -2.88
N ASP A 174 -8.17 11.25 -2.09
CA ASP A 174 -7.73 10.01 -1.41
C ASP A 174 -8.55 8.76 -1.79
N LEU A 175 -9.78 8.95 -2.27
CA LEU A 175 -10.74 7.86 -2.47
C LEU A 175 -10.53 7.05 -3.77
N LEU A 176 -9.97 7.67 -4.79
CA LEU A 176 -9.94 7.09 -6.14
C LEU A 176 -8.66 6.29 -6.39
N PRO A 177 -8.73 5.18 -7.16
CA PRO A 177 -7.55 4.38 -7.46
C PRO A 177 -6.43 5.19 -8.12
N TRP A 178 -6.81 6.12 -8.99
CA TRP A 178 -5.90 7.02 -9.70
C TRP A 178 -5.14 7.96 -8.75
N SER A 179 -5.76 8.30 -7.61
CA SER A 179 -5.15 9.19 -6.62
C SER A 179 -4.09 8.48 -5.77
N VAL A 180 -4.13 7.15 -5.65
CA VAL A 180 -3.21 6.36 -4.82
C VAL A 180 -2.33 5.41 -5.62
N ILE A 181 -2.39 5.48 -6.95
CA ILE A 181 -1.66 4.58 -7.85
C ILE A 181 -0.14 4.68 -7.69
N ASP A 182 0.36 5.81 -7.20
CA ASP A 182 1.78 6.02 -6.91
C ASP A 182 2.31 5.10 -5.84
N GLN A 183 1.55 4.85 -4.77
CA GLN A 183 1.97 3.98 -3.69
C GLN A 183 2.20 2.56 -4.22
N PHE A 184 1.24 2.05 -4.97
CA PHE A 184 1.33 0.75 -5.61
C PHE A 184 2.44 0.68 -6.68
N ALA A 185 2.55 1.72 -7.52
CA ALA A 185 3.54 1.79 -8.59
C ALA A 185 4.96 1.86 -8.05
N LEU A 186 5.22 2.64 -7.00
CA LEU A 186 6.49 2.73 -6.31
C LEU A 186 6.87 1.39 -5.67
N GLY A 187 5.93 0.73 -4.98
CA GLY A 187 6.14 -0.61 -4.44
C GLY A 187 6.50 -1.62 -5.54
N SER A 188 5.79 -1.57 -6.66
CA SER A 188 6.03 -2.43 -7.83
C SER A 188 7.37 -2.14 -8.50
N LEU A 189 7.77 -0.87 -8.58
CA LEU A 189 9.05 -0.44 -9.13
C LEU A 189 10.20 -0.98 -8.28
N TRP A 190 10.06 -0.94 -6.95
CA TRP A 190 11.03 -1.55 -6.04
C TRP A 190 11.11 -3.07 -6.23
N ALA A 191 9.97 -3.77 -6.38
CA ALA A 191 9.96 -5.20 -6.66
C ALA A 191 10.66 -5.55 -7.98
N TYR A 192 10.39 -4.77 -9.03
CA TYR A 192 11.05 -4.93 -10.32
C TYR A 192 12.56 -4.70 -10.22
N ALA A 193 12.96 -3.64 -9.52
CA ALA A 193 14.36 -3.30 -9.31
C ALA A 193 15.10 -4.39 -8.53
N MET A 194 14.51 -4.97 -7.48
CA MET A 194 15.11 -6.12 -6.77
C MET A 194 15.24 -7.37 -7.64
N HIS A 195 14.36 -7.55 -8.62
CA HIS A 195 14.35 -8.72 -9.48
C HIS A 195 15.35 -8.61 -10.65
N HIS A 196 15.60 -7.41 -11.15
CA HIS A 196 16.40 -7.19 -12.38
C HIS A 196 17.64 -6.33 -12.18
N CYS A 197 17.61 -5.40 -11.23
CA CYS A 197 18.77 -4.60 -10.89
C CYS A 197 19.59 -5.34 -9.82
N GLY A 198 20.92 -5.30 -9.94
CA GLY A 198 21.82 -5.80 -8.91
C GLY A 198 21.79 -4.92 -7.65
N LYS A 199 22.94 -4.77 -7.00
CA LYS A 199 23.04 -3.94 -5.79
C LYS A 199 22.76 -2.47 -6.10
N ILE A 200 21.64 -1.94 -5.60
CA ILE A 200 21.34 -0.50 -5.63
C ILE A 200 22.16 0.21 -4.55
N SER A 201 22.70 1.39 -4.86
CA SER A 201 23.52 2.16 -3.91
C SER A 201 22.70 2.59 -2.70
N ARG A 202 23.14 2.18 -1.51
CA ARG A 202 22.53 2.57 -0.23
C ARG A 202 22.55 4.09 -0.04
N ARG A 203 23.67 4.75 -0.35
CA ARG A 203 23.80 6.20 -0.22
C ARG A 203 22.77 6.94 -1.07
N TRP A 204 22.47 6.41 -2.26
CA TRP A 204 21.48 6.98 -3.14
C TRP A 204 20.06 6.82 -2.57
N LEU A 205 19.69 5.63 -2.09
CA LEU A 205 18.40 5.40 -1.43
C LEU A 205 18.23 6.26 -0.17
N ASP A 206 19.29 6.42 0.61
CA ASP A 206 19.28 7.25 1.82
C ASP A 206 19.10 8.74 1.48
N ALA A 207 19.76 9.23 0.42
CA ALA A 207 19.58 10.60 -0.06
C ALA A 207 18.16 10.84 -0.58
N VAL A 208 17.63 9.92 -1.41
CA VAL A 208 16.25 9.99 -1.92
C VAL A 208 15.24 9.99 -0.77
N GLY A 209 15.42 9.10 0.21
CA GLY A 209 14.55 9.03 1.39
C GLY A 209 14.61 10.29 2.25
N LEU A 210 15.80 10.87 2.45
CA LEU A 210 15.96 12.11 3.19
C LEU A 210 15.32 13.30 2.47
N ILE A 211 15.52 13.44 1.16
CA ILE A 211 14.90 14.51 0.35
C ILE A 211 13.37 14.37 0.42
N ALA A 212 12.84 13.16 0.26
CA ALA A 212 11.40 12.91 0.37
C ALA A 212 10.87 13.21 1.78
N LEU A 213 11.59 12.83 2.84
CA LEU A 213 11.20 13.13 4.22
C LEU A 213 11.17 14.64 4.48
N LEU A 214 12.19 15.37 4.04
CA LEU A 214 12.24 16.83 4.17
C LEU A 214 11.12 17.51 3.37
N GLY A 215 10.85 17.03 2.15
CA GLY A 215 9.73 17.51 1.34
C GLY A 215 8.37 17.24 1.99
N TYR A 216 8.17 16.04 2.53
CA TYR A 216 6.96 15.70 3.30
C TYR A 216 6.81 16.59 4.54
N ALA A 217 7.87 16.72 5.34
CA ALA A 217 7.86 17.50 6.57
C ALA A 217 7.60 18.99 6.31
N TRP A 218 8.17 19.55 5.23
CA TRP A 218 7.85 20.91 4.79
C TRP A 218 6.37 21.04 4.48
N LEU A 219 5.83 20.19 3.60
CA LEU A 219 4.44 20.30 3.13
C LEU A 219 3.45 20.11 4.28
N TYR A 220 3.66 19.09 5.12
CA TYR A 220 2.84 18.82 6.30
C TYR A 220 2.95 19.96 7.32
N GLY A 221 4.16 20.42 7.64
CA GLY A 221 4.36 21.53 8.58
C GLY A 221 3.77 22.84 8.08
N SER A 222 3.83 23.12 6.78
CA SER A 222 3.20 24.31 6.18
C SER A 222 1.69 24.30 6.37
N TRP A 223 1.06 23.11 6.26
CA TRP A 223 -0.36 22.92 6.50
C TRP A 223 -0.72 23.14 7.98
N GLU A 224 -0.03 22.49 8.90
CA GLU A 224 -0.30 22.57 10.35
C GLU A 224 -0.05 23.97 10.93
N LEU A 225 0.94 24.70 10.41
CA LEU A 225 1.27 26.06 10.85
C LEU A 225 0.34 27.13 10.25
N GLY A 226 -0.68 26.74 9.48
CA GLY A 226 -1.64 27.67 8.87
C GLY A 226 -1.04 28.56 7.79
N HIS A 227 0.11 28.18 7.22
CA HIS A 227 0.69 28.88 6.07
C HIS A 227 -0.14 28.62 4.80
N ALA A 228 0.03 29.46 3.79
CA ALA A 228 -0.59 29.24 2.49
C ALA A 228 -0.20 27.85 1.96
N VAL A 229 -1.21 27.04 1.65
CA VAL A 229 -1.03 25.68 1.16
C VAL A 229 -0.28 25.74 -0.17
N PRO A 230 0.94 25.19 -0.28
CA PRO A 230 1.67 25.22 -1.53
C PRO A 230 0.87 24.53 -2.64
N HIS A 231 0.91 25.06 -3.87
CA HIS A 231 0.25 24.42 -5.02
C HIS A 231 0.71 22.96 -5.26
N TRP A 232 1.85 22.58 -4.69
CA TRP A 232 2.47 21.27 -4.79
C TRP A 232 2.15 20.36 -3.59
N CYS A 233 1.20 20.76 -2.71
CA CYS A 233 0.77 19.95 -1.57
C CYS A 233 0.29 18.54 -1.98
N HIS A 234 -0.21 18.37 -3.20
CA HIS A 234 -0.62 17.08 -3.75
C HIS A 234 0.53 16.07 -3.95
N TRP A 235 1.78 16.49 -3.80
CA TRP A 235 2.97 15.62 -3.78
C TRP A 235 3.26 15.04 -2.41
N GLN A 236 2.65 15.54 -1.35
CA GLN A 236 2.90 15.11 0.03
C GLN A 236 2.78 13.59 0.20
N GLN A 237 1.73 12.99 -0.37
CA GLN A 237 1.52 11.54 -0.29
C GLN A 237 2.58 10.75 -1.07
N THR A 238 3.00 11.24 -2.24
CA THR A 238 4.09 10.61 -3.01
C THR A 238 5.41 10.68 -2.25
N PHE A 239 5.72 11.80 -1.59
CA PHE A 239 6.91 11.89 -0.75
C PHE A 239 6.85 10.90 0.41
N LEU A 240 5.71 10.80 1.09
CA LEU A 240 5.54 9.82 2.16
C LEU A 240 5.66 8.38 1.65
N ALA A 241 5.12 8.08 0.47
CA ALA A 241 5.30 6.78 -0.20
C ALA A 241 6.77 6.49 -0.52
N ILE A 242 7.55 7.48 -0.97
CA ILE A 242 9.00 7.33 -1.20
C ILE A 242 9.75 7.07 0.12
N VAL A 243 9.37 7.73 1.21
CA VAL A 243 9.92 7.44 2.55
C VAL A 243 9.65 5.98 2.92
N PHE A 244 8.41 5.49 2.75
CA PHE A 244 8.08 4.09 3.00
C PHE A 244 8.80 3.12 2.08
N LEU A 245 9.00 3.47 0.81
CA LEU A 245 9.80 2.67 -0.12
C LEU A 245 11.22 2.50 0.39
N VAL A 246 11.85 3.55 0.92
CA VAL A 246 13.21 3.47 1.49
C VAL A 246 13.22 2.63 2.77
N LEU A 247 12.18 2.69 3.60
CA LEU A 247 12.06 1.81 4.76
C LEU A 247 11.92 0.33 4.35
N ILE A 248 11.09 0.05 3.35
CA ILE A 248 10.86 -1.31 2.83
C ILE A 248 12.08 -1.82 2.10
N SER A 249 12.80 -0.98 1.35
CA SER A 249 14.04 -1.38 0.68
C SER A 249 15.05 -1.90 1.69
N ARG A 250 15.24 -1.18 2.81
CA ARG A 250 16.10 -1.61 3.92
C ARG A 250 15.65 -2.92 4.56
N ALA A 251 14.34 -3.06 4.81
CA ALA A 251 13.78 -4.30 5.38
C ALA A 251 13.94 -5.50 4.42
N SER A 252 13.72 -5.30 3.13
CA SER A 252 13.75 -6.34 2.10
C SER A 252 15.17 -6.83 1.76
N LEU A 253 16.19 -5.99 1.93
CA LEU A 253 17.59 -6.34 1.73
C LEU A 253 18.20 -7.09 2.93
N GLY A 254 17.43 -7.36 3.98
CA GLY A 254 17.89 -8.11 5.17
C GLY A 254 18.94 -7.38 6.00
N GLN A 255 19.07 -6.05 5.85
CA GLN A 255 20.14 -5.30 6.52
C GLN A 255 19.64 -4.74 7.86
N CYS A 256 20.23 -5.27 8.94
CA CYS A 256 19.91 -4.96 10.33
C CYS A 256 20.22 -3.49 10.68
N GLY A 257 19.21 -2.78 11.17
CA GLY A 257 19.34 -1.51 11.89
C GLY A 257 18.35 -1.46 13.06
N TRP A 258 18.30 -0.35 13.82
CA TRP A 258 17.32 -0.11 14.90
C TRP A 258 15.94 -0.67 14.58
N PHE A 259 15.45 -0.43 13.35
CA PHE A 259 14.09 -0.75 12.95
C PHE A 259 13.83 -2.24 12.84
N SER A 260 14.85 -3.01 12.43
CA SER A 260 14.78 -4.45 12.49
C SER A 260 14.66 -4.92 13.95
N ALA A 261 15.37 -4.31 14.91
CA ALA A 261 15.26 -4.69 16.32
C ALA A 261 13.84 -4.49 16.87
N VAL A 262 13.15 -3.40 16.49
CA VAL A 262 11.75 -3.15 16.89
C VAL A 262 10.79 -4.17 16.27
N VAL A 263 10.95 -4.50 14.98
CA VAL A 263 10.08 -5.48 14.29
C VAL A 263 10.36 -6.92 14.73
N TRP A 264 11.63 -7.26 14.99
CA TRP A 264 12.06 -8.56 15.51
C TRP A 264 11.67 -8.78 16.97
N HIS A 265 11.62 -7.73 17.80
CA HIS A 265 11.12 -7.85 19.18
C HIS A 265 9.62 -8.21 19.26
N LEU A 266 8.83 -7.86 18.23
CA LEU A 266 7.39 -8.16 18.17
C LEU A 266 7.07 -9.51 17.51
N SER A 267 8.03 -10.13 16.83
CA SER A 267 7.90 -11.46 16.21
C SER A 267 8.67 -12.47 17.05
N PHE A 268 7.98 -13.08 18.01
CA PHE A 268 8.50 -13.91 19.10
C PHE A 268 9.70 -14.82 18.76
N SER A 269 10.53 -15.01 19.78
CA SER A 269 11.61 -16.00 19.89
C SER A 269 11.25 -17.33 19.22
N GLN A 270 12.13 -17.85 18.34
CA GLN A 270 12.63 -19.23 18.37
C GLN A 270 13.32 -19.70 17.08
N SER A 271 13.34 -18.96 15.96
CA SER A 271 13.85 -19.54 14.70
C SER A 271 15.28 -19.19 14.27
N CYS A 272 16.00 -18.27 14.94
CA CYS A 272 17.38 -17.94 14.57
C CYS A 272 18.46 -18.80 15.24
N ALA A 273 18.11 -19.65 16.22
CA ALA A 273 19.10 -20.49 16.90
C ALA A 273 19.50 -21.77 16.13
N ALA A 274 18.74 -22.16 15.09
CA ALA A 274 18.97 -23.43 14.38
C ALA A 274 19.79 -23.30 13.08
N ARG A 275 19.76 -22.16 12.37
CA ARG A 275 20.49 -22.01 11.09
C ARG A 275 21.92 -21.50 11.20
N GLY A 276 22.36 -21.07 12.38
CA GLY A 276 23.72 -20.57 12.61
C GLY A 276 24.72 -21.62 13.07
N ARG A 277 24.32 -22.88 13.25
CA ARG A 277 25.18 -23.93 13.82
C ARG A 277 25.48 -25.12 12.90
N GLU A 278 24.76 -25.28 11.80
CA GLU A 278 25.00 -26.38 10.85
C GLU A 278 26.02 -26.01 9.75
N ASP A 279 26.15 -24.73 9.40
CA ASP A 279 27.11 -24.27 8.38
C ASP A 279 28.55 -24.09 8.90
N LEU A 280 28.77 -24.29 10.21
CA LEU A 280 30.08 -24.13 10.87
C LEU A 280 30.76 -25.46 11.26
N LEU A 281 30.13 -26.60 10.98
CA LEU A 281 30.68 -27.94 11.26
C LEU A 281 31.02 -28.76 10.00
N VAL A 282 30.90 -28.18 8.80
CA VAL A 282 31.24 -28.86 7.53
C VAL A 282 32.57 -28.35 6.93
N PHE A 283 33.27 -27.43 7.60
CA PHE A 283 34.58 -26.93 7.15
C PHE A 283 35.76 -27.22 8.10
N VAL A 284 35.54 -28.01 9.15
CA VAL A 284 36.63 -28.59 9.97
C VAL A 284 36.21 -30.00 10.37
N GLY A 285 36.64 -30.99 9.58
CA GLY A 285 36.38 -32.42 9.78
C GLY A 285 36.80 -33.22 8.57
#